data_AF-A0A2S9XL78-F1
#
_entry.id   AF-A0A2S9XL78-F1
#
_cell.length_a   1.000
_cell.length_b   1.000
_cell.length_c   1.000
_cell.angle_alpha   90.00
_cell.angle_beta   90.00
_cell.angle_gamma   90.00
#
_symmetry.space_group_name_H-M   'P 1'
#
loop_
_entity.id
_entity.type
_entity.pdbx_description
1 polymer ?
#
loop_
_entity_poly.entity_id
_entity_poly.type
_entity_poly.pdbx_seq_one_letter_code
_entity_poly.pdbx_strand_id
1 'polypeptide(L)'
;MRSHTALLAVLLASVGCYRGFDVEDKQPPPGYPGGSCLVGSGCNQGAQCLAEAQVCIDPLDPCKGIYCGGNGSCSFDLDTNAPFCACDPGFTNESFAFFCTPGR
;
A
#
# COMPACT_ATOMS: atom_id res chain seq x y z
N MET A 1 -36.43 22.29 -38.12
CA MET A 1 -36.35 21.43 -36.92
C MET A 1 -35.09 20.57 -37.01
N ARG A 2 -34.33 20.49 -35.91
CA ARG A 2 -33.26 19.51 -35.61
C ARG A 2 -31.91 19.65 -36.34
N SER A 3 -31.04 20.49 -35.78
CA SER A 3 -29.58 20.28 -35.83
C SER A 3 -28.88 20.96 -34.64
N HIS A 4 -29.32 20.67 -33.41
CA HIS A 4 -28.62 21.09 -32.19
C HIS A 4 -28.38 19.94 -31.20
N THR A 5 -28.93 18.74 -31.48
CA THR A 5 -28.78 17.55 -30.62
C THR A 5 -27.41 16.90 -30.74
N ALA A 6 -26.63 17.15 -31.79
CA ALA A 6 -25.33 16.51 -31.99
C ALA A 6 -24.20 17.12 -31.13
N LEU A 7 -24.25 18.43 -30.85
CA LEU A 7 -23.20 19.14 -30.09
C LEU A 7 -23.22 18.83 -28.59
N LEU A 8 -24.39 18.53 -28.01
CA LEU A 8 -24.54 18.17 -26.60
C LEU A 8 -24.00 16.78 -26.26
N ALA A 9 -23.93 15.87 -27.24
CA ALA A 9 -23.47 14.49 -27.01
C ALA A 9 -21.95 14.39 -26.84
N VAL A 10 -21.18 15.33 -27.43
CA VAL A 10 -19.71 15.31 -27.39
C VAL A 10 -19.17 15.78 -26.04
N LEU A 11 -19.87 16.70 -25.36
CA LEU A 11 -19.46 17.24 -24.06
C LEU A 11 -19.60 16.25 -22.89
N LEU A 12 -20.43 15.20 -23.06
CA LEU A 12 -20.58 14.13 -22.07
C LEU A 12 -19.58 12.99 -22.25
N ALA A 13 -18.84 12.95 -23.36
CA ALA A 13 -17.84 11.92 -23.62
C ALA A 13 -16.44 12.27 -23.05
N SER A 14 -16.23 13.52 -22.59
CA SER A 14 -14.96 13.98 -22.01
C SER A 14 -14.84 13.77 -20.50
N VAL A 15 -15.91 13.34 -19.81
CA VAL A 15 -15.79 12.72 -18.49
C VAL A 15 -15.31 11.29 -18.69
N GLY A 16 -14.05 11.13 -19.08
CA GLY A 16 -13.38 9.85 -19.02
C GLY A 16 -13.58 9.26 -17.62
N CYS A 17 -13.95 7.99 -17.54
CA CYS A 17 -14.05 7.31 -16.26
C CYS A 17 -12.67 7.38 -15.59
N TYR A 18 -12.53 8.23 -14.57
CA TYR A 18 -11.35 8.24 -13.72
C TYR A 18 -11.37 6.89 -12.99
N ARG A 19 -10.64 5.90 -13.52
CA ARG A 19 -10.24 4.73 -12.74
C ARG A 19 -9.17 5.24 -11.79
N GLY A 20 -9.61 5.79 -10.65
CA GLY A 20 -8.71 6.09 -9.56
C GLY A 20 -7.93 4.84 -9.21
N PHE A 21 -6.64 5.01 -8.90
CA PHE A 21 -5.72 3.95 -8.46
C PHE A 21 -6.47 2.86 -7.70
N ASP A 22 -6.57 1.67 -8.29
CA ASP A 22 -7.12 0.50 -7.64
C ASP A 22 -6.42 0.35 -6.27
N VAL A 23 -7.22 0.25 -5.21
CA VAL A 23 -6.76 0.34 -3.81
C VAL A 23 -5.75 -0.77 -3.45
N GLU A 24 -5.69 -1.81 -4.28
CA GLU A 24 -4.76 -2.93 -4.17
C GLU A 24 -3.28 -2.54 -4.32
N ASP A 25 -2.95 -1.39 -4.92
CA ASP A 25 -1.55 -1.00 -5.19
C ASP A 25 -1.02 0.19 -4.36
N LYS A 26 -1.57 0.46 -3.16
CA LYS A 26 -1.03 1.51 -2.26
C LYS A 26 0.23 1.08 -1.50
N GLN A 27 1.16 0.41 -2.18
CA GLN A 27 2.47 0.14 -1.60
C GLN A 27 3.34 1.41 -1.66
N PRO A 28 4.11 1.73 -0.62
CA PRO A 28 5.08 2.83 -0.67
C PRO A 28 6.12 2.60 -1.76
N PRO A 29 6.69 3.67 -2.34
CA PRO A 29 7.73 3.53 -3.33
C PRO A 29 8.97 2.80 -2.76
N PRO A 30 9.69 2.03 -3.58
CA PRO A 30 10.91 1.36 -3.14
C PRO A 30 11.90 2.32 -2.49
N GLY A 31 12.53 1.87 -1.41
CA GLY A 31 13.50 2.67 -0.64
C GLY A 31 12.89 3.68 0.33
N TYR A 32 11.57 3.78 0.47
CA TYR A 32 10.90 4.60 1.50
C TYR A 32 10.29 3.70 2.59
N PRO A 33 10.00 4.22 3.80
CA PRO A 33 9.33 3.43 4.84
C PRO A 33 8.10 2.67 4.33
N GLY A 34 8.06 1.36 4.61
CA GLY A 34 7.06 0.39 4.13
C GLY A 34 7.22 -0.07 2.68
N GLY A 35 8.15 0.52 1.93
CA GLY A 35 8.50 0.12 0.56
C GLY A 35 9.59 -0.95 0.54
N SER A 36 9.77 -1.59 -0.62
CA SER A 36 10.77 -2.64 -0.79
C SER A 36 12.21 -2.10 -0.79
N CYS A 37 13.15 -2.90 -0.30
CA CYS A 37 14.58 -2.67 -0.44
C CYS A 37 15.25 -3.86 -1.12
N LEU A 38 16.15 -3.57 -2.07
CA LEU A 38 17.03 -4.57 -2.67
C LEU A 38 18.48 -4.30 -2.27
N VAL A 39 19.30 -5.35 -2.34
CA VAL A 39 20.74 -5.25 -2.11
C VAL A 39 21.34 -4.28 -3.13
N GLY A 40 21.66 -3.07 -2.67
CA GLY A 40 22.23 -1.98 -3.48
C GLY A 40 21.37 -0.72 -3.62
N SER A 41 20.08 -0.76 -3.30
CA SER A 41 19.20 0.43 -3.32
C SER A 41 19.06 1.11 -1.95
N GLY A 42 19.39 0.40 -0.86
CA GLY A 42 19.32 0.93 0.50
C GLY A 42 17.92 1.43 0.86
N CYS A 43 17.84 2.21 1.93
CA CYS A 43 16.63 2.88 2.36
C CYS A 43 16.93 4.37 2.58
N ASN A 44 15.95 5.21 2.25
CA ASN A 44 16.01 6.67 2.38
C ASN A 44 15.40 7.12 3.71
N GLN A 45 15.51 8.41 4.02
CA GLN A 45 14.90 9.03 5.20
C GLN A 45 15.32 8.41 6.55
N GLY A 46 16.51 7.79 6.60
CA GLY A 46 17.01 7.13 7.81
C GLY A 46 16.34 5.78 8.10
N ALA A 47 15.52 5.26 7.18
CA ALA A 47 14.97 3.92 7.29
C ALA A 47 16.06 2.84 7.15
N GLN A 48 15.80 1.67 7.72
CA GLN A 48 16.69 0.52 7.72
C GLN A 48 16.06 -0.62 6.92
N CYS A 49 16.85 -1.31 6.10
CA CYS A 49 16.36 -2.46 5.33
C CYS A 49 16.30 -3.69 6.23
N LEU A 50 15.09 -4.16 6.52
CA LEU A 50 14.85 -5.41 7.23
C LEU A 50 15.06 -6.56 6.26
N ALA A 51 16.26 -7.14 6.26
CA ALA A 51 16.71 -8.08 5.22
C ALA A 51 15.82 -9.32 5.05
N GLU A 52 15.22 -9.80 6.14
CA GLU A 52 14.30 -10.96 6.14
C GLU A 52 12.98 -10.69 5.43
N ALA A 53 12.49 -9.44 5.46
CA ALA A 53 11.23 -9.03 4.84
C ALA A 53 11.42 -8.16 3.59
N GLN A 54 12.68 -7.81 3.25
CA GLN A 54 13.05 -6.94 2.13
C GLN A 54 12.26 -5.62 2.11
N VAL A 55 12.04 -5.03 3.29
CA VAL A 55 11.27 -3.81 3.47
C VAL A 55 12.08 -2.74 4.21
N CYS A 56 11.87 -1.47 3.88
CA CYS A 56 12.45 -0.34 4.62
C CYS A 56 11.58 0.01 5.84
N ILE A 57 12.19 0.02 7.04
CA ILE A 57 11.52 0.33 8.30
C ILE A 57 12.09 1.61 8.90
N ASP A 58 11.24 2.53 9.35
CA ASP A 58 11.66 3.68 10.14
C ASP A 58 11.92 3.21 11.58
N PRO A 59 13.15 3.38 12.13
CA PRO A 59 13.48 2.86 13.46
C PRO A 59 12.72 3.55 14.59
N LEU A 60 12.17 4.75 14.36
CA LEU A 60 11.38 5.49 15.35
C LEU A 60 9.88 5.21 15.23
N ASP A 61 9.41 4.80 14.06
CA ASP A 61 8.02 4.45 13.78
C ASP A 61 7.96 3.25 12.82
N PRO A 62 8.03 2.01 13.35
CA PRO A 62 8.08 0.81 12.51
C PRO A 62 6.88 0.64 11.58
N CYS A 63 5.75 1.27 11.92
CA CYS A 63 4.52 1.21 11.14
C CYS A 63 4.42 2.28 10.05
N LYS A 64 5.38 3.20 9.97
CA LYS A 64 5.38 4.27 8.97
C LYS A 64 5.41 3.69 7.55
N GLY A 65 4.35 3.95 6.80
CA GLY A 65 4.19 3.47 5.41
C GLY A 65 3.72 2.03 5.28
N ILE A 66 3.56 1.28 6.37
CA ILE A 66 3.03 -0.08 6.33
C ILE A 66 1.50 -0.03 6.13
N TYR A 67 0.99 -0.70 5.09
CA TYR A 67 -0.43 -0.70 4.75
C TYR A 67 -1.03 -2.12 4.80
N CYS A 68 -1.75 -2.44 5.88
CA CYS A 68 -2.38 -3.75 6.13
C CYS A 68 -3.63 -4.06 5.29
N GLY A 69 -3.75 -3.48 4.09
CA GLY A 69 -4.86 -3.75 3.17
C GLY A 69 -6.23 -3.26 3.61
N GLY A 70 -6.32 -2.50 4.70
CA GLY A 70 -7.58 -1.99 5.26
C GLY A 70 -8.40 -3.01 6.07
N ASN A 71 -7.91 -4.24 6.24
CA ASN A 71 -8.56 -5.31 7.03
C ASN A 71 -7.69 -5.72 8.23
N GLY A 72 -6.98 -4.75 8.78
CA GLY A 72 -6.06 -4.92 9.89
C GLY A 72 -5.36 -3.62 10.25
N SER A 73 -4.71 -3.64 11.40
CA SER A 73 -3.93 -2.51 11.91
C SER A 73 -2.46 -2.88 11.99
N CYS A 74 -1.56 -1.95 11.67
CA CYS A 74 -0.14 -2.17 11.88
C CYS A 74 0.18 -2.14 13.38
N SER A 75 0.97 -3.11 13.82
CA SER A 75 1.62 -3.15 15.12
C SER A 75 3.07 -3.57 14.92
N PHE A 76 3.87 -3.61 15.98
CA PHE A 76 5.26 -4.07 15.89
C PHE A 76 5.66 -4.86 17.13
N ASP A 77 6.62 -5.74 16.95
CA ASP A 77 7.23 -6.51 18.03
C ASP A 77 8.19 -5.62 18.83
N LEU A 78 8.06 -5.60 20.15
CA LEU A 78 8.82 -4.68 21.01
C LEU A 78 10.29 -5.06 21.16
N ASP A 79 10.65 -6.33 20.94
CA ASP A 79 12.02 -6.84 21.10
C ASP A 79 12.82 -6.67 19.81
N THR A 80 12.17 -6.87 18.66
CA THR A 80 12.80 -6.85 17.32
C THR A 80 12.54 -5.58 16.54
N ASN A 81 11.57 -4.76 16.96
CA ASN A 81 11.08 -3.58 16.25
C ASN A 81 10.52 -3.90 14.84
N ALA A 82 10.22 -5.17 14.57
CA ALA A 82 9.68 -5.61 13.29
C ALA A 82 8.16 -5.32 13.24
N PRO A 83 7.65 -4.62 12.21
CA PRO A 83 6.21 -4.43 12.08
C PRO A 83 5.51 -5.73 11.65
N PHE A 84 4.23 -5.82 11.96
CA PHE A 84 3.33 -6.85 11.48
C PHE A 84 1.90 -6.29 11.41
N CYS A 85 1.04 -6.94 10.62
CA CYS A 85 -0.37 -6.58 10.56
C CYS A 85 -1.17 -7.42 11.57
N ALA A 86 -1.85 -6.78 12.51
CA ALA A 86 -2.89 -7.39 13.31
C ALA A 86 -4.18 -7.41 12.49
N CYS A 87 -4.48 -8.54 11.86
CA CYS A 87 -5.64 -8.68 10.99
C CYS A 87 -6.95 -8.74 11.78
N ASP A 88 -8.00 -8.16 11.19
CA ASP A 88 -9.35 -8.18 11.73
C ASP A 88 -9.93 -9.61 11.72
N PRO A 89 -10.97 -9.90 12.53
CA PRO A 89 -11.61 -11.22 12.54
C PRO A 89 -12.07 -11.65 11.14
N GLY A 90 -11.73 -12.87 10.76
CA GLY A 90 -12.01 -13.42 9.42
C GLY A 90 -10.94 -13.10 8.38
N PHE A 91 -9.86 -12.42 8.76
CA PHE A 91 -8.68 -12.20 7.91
C PHE A 91 -7.43 -12.84 8.53
N THR A 92 -6.48 -13.19 7.67
CA THR A 92 -5.20 -13.78 8.04
C THR A 92 -4.07 -13.05 7.34
N ASN A 93 -2.89 -13.00 7.97
CA ASN A 93 -1.69 -12.49 7.31
C ASN A 93 -1.25 -13.45 6.21
N GLU A 94 -0.89 -12.88 5.06
CA GLU A 94 0.01 -13.57 4.13
C GLU A 94 1.46 -13.40 4.61
N SER A 95 2.20 -14.50 4.69
CA SER A 95 3.61 -14.46 5.05
C SER A 95 4.38 -13.56 4.09
N PHE A 96 5.17 -12.63 4.62
CA PHE A 96 6.00 -11.68 3.87
C PHE A 96 5.24 -10.60 3.08
N ALA A 97 3.91 -10.55 3.17
CA ALA A 97 3.12 -9.43 2.71
C ALA A 97 2.54 -8.72 3.94
N PHE A 98 2.76 -7.42 4.06
CA PHE A 98 2.06 -6.60 5.06
C PHE A 98 0.59 -6.42 4.66
N PHE A 99 -0.15 -7.51 4.51
CA PHE A 99 -1.48 -7.52 3.94
C PHE A 99 -2.35 -8.62 4.57
N CYS A 100 -3.57 -8.24 4.92
CA CYS A 100 -4.56 -9.14 5.49
C CYS A 100 -5.48 -9.66 4.38
N THR A 101 -5.52 -10.97 4.18
CA THR A 101 -6.40 -11.65 3.21
C THR A 101 -7.55 -12.35 3.91
N PRO A 102 -8.72 -12.51 3.27
CA PRO A 102 -9.83 -13.27 3.86
C PRO A 102 -9.41 -14.71 4.20
N GLY A 103 -9.61 -15.11 5.46
CA GLY A 103 -9.37 -16.47 5.93
C GLY A 103 -10.38 -17.43 5.31
N ARG A 104 -9.89 -18.55 4.75
CA ARG A 104 -10.75 -19.61 4.19
C ARG A 104 -11.46 -20.43 5.24
#